data_AF-A0A7V8Z903-F1
#
_entry.id   AF-A0A7V8Z903-F1
#
_cell.length_a   1.000
_cell.length_b   1.000
_cell.length_c   1.000
_cell.angle_alpha   90.00
_cell.angle_beta   90.00
_cell.angle_gamma   90.00
#
_symmetry.space_group_name_H-M   'P 1'
#
loop_
_entity.id
_entity.type
_entity.pdbx_description
1 polymer ?
#
loop_
_entity_poly.entity_id
_entity_poly.type
_entity_poly.pdbx_seq_one_letter_code
_entity_poly.pdbx_strand_id
1 'polypeptide(L)'
;KNPGLRPLVNVGVGRLMAVTERDSFRDNWWCAFSEPKTDAEQIYSAAAATTAQNKRPMHAPVFLTEAQRSAAARELERLASLGAGPNYLARQAVLWAKANPNDPRAPEALHLAVRSTRYGCVDKETEQASRAAFQLLHSRYGGSVWAKRTPYWFKGYE
;
A
#
# COMPACT_ATOMS: atom_id res chain seq x y z
N LYS A 1 -8.68 2.78 -7.35
CA LYS A 1 -8.64 3.00 -8.81
C LYS A 1 -7.25 3.40 -9.31
N ASN A 2 -6.35 3.93 -8.46
CA ASN A 2 -5.00 4.34 -8.86
C ASN A 2 -3.94 3.54 -8.07
N PRO A 3 -3.59 2.34 -8.51
CA PRO A 3 -2.62 1.50 -7.81
C PRO A 3 -1.18 2.02 -7.89
N GLY A 4 -0.84 2.96 -8.78
CA GLY A 4 0.49 3.58 -8.80
C GLY A 4 0.70 4.70 -7.79
N LEU A 5 -0.32 5.10 -7.02
CA LEU A 5 -0.17 6.17 -6.03
C LEU A 5 0.52 5.65 -4.76
N ARG A 6 1.56 6.37 -4.35
CA ARG A 6 2.35 6.13 -3.14
C ARG A 6 2.85 7.47 -2.57
N PRO A 7 3.03 7.60 -1.24
CA PRO A 7 3.48 8.83 -0.60
C PRO A 7 5.00 9.06 -0.71
N LEU A 8 5.65 8.42 -1.70
CA LEU A 8 7.09 8.49 -1.91
C LEU A 8 7.41 8.57 -3.40
N VAL A 9 8.52 9.22 -3.72
CA VAL A 9 9.06 9.30 -5.08
C VAL A 9 10.04 8.16 -5.28
N ASN A 10 9.90 7.41 -6.38
CA ASN A 10 10.90 6.41 -6.74
C ASN A 10 12.15 7.10 -7.27
N VAL A 11 13.30 6.62 -6.84
CA VAL A 11 14.59 6.95 -7.45
C VAL A 11 14.82 6.04 -8.68
N GLY A 12 15.47 6.56 -9.71
CA GLY A 12 15.82 5.78 -10.90
C GLY A 12 14.67 5.59 -11.89
N VAL A 13 14.59 4.41 -12.50
CA VAL A 13 13.53 4.07 -13.46
C VAL A 13 12.22 3.88 -12.67
N GLY A 14 11.28 4.79 -12.91
CA GLY A 14 9.98 4.78 -12.25
C GLY A 14 9.10 3.58 -12.67
N ARG A 15 7.81 3.67 -12.34
CA ARG A 15 6.82 2.66 -12.73
C ARG A 15 6.78 2.52 -14.26
N LEU A 16 6.83 1.29 -14.76
CA LEU A 16 6.66 1.00 -16.19
C LEU A 16 5.18 0.97 -16.61
N MET A 17 4.29 0.65 -15.65
CA MET A 17 2.84 0.62 -15.86
C MET A 17 2.20 1.97 -15.51
N ALA A 18 1.12 2.32 -16.23
CA ALA A 18 0.38 3.54 -15.98
C ALA A 18 -0.10 3.62 -14.51
N VAL A 19 -0.19 4.82 -13.94
CA VAL A 19 -0.59 5.03 -12.52
C VAL A 19 -1.98 4.44 -12.21
N THR A 20 -2.84 4.39 -13.22
CA THR A 20 -4.20 3.82 -13.14
C THR A 20 -4.22 2.30 -13.34
N GLU A 21 -3.13 1.71 -13.79
CA GLU A 21 -3.03 0.29 -14.13
C GLU A 21 -2.39 -0.52 -13.01
N ARG A 22 -2.99 -1.68 -12.72
CA ARG A 22 -2.51 -2.58 -11.68
C ARG A 22 -1.40 -3.46 -12.25
N ASP A 23 -0.24 -3.36 -11.64
CA ASP A 23 0.91 -4.19 -11.94
C ASP A 23 0.75 -5.61 -11.35
N SER A 24 1.22 -6.64 -12.03
CA SER A 24 1.11 -8.03 -11.55
C SER A 24 2.23 -8.42 -10.58
N PHE A 25 3.35 -7.68 -10.58
CA PHE A 25 4.54 -7.90 -9.76
C PHE A 25 4.53 -7.11 -8.44
N ARG A 26 3.33 -6.68 -8.01
CA ARG A 26 3.10 -5.97 -6.74
C ARG A 26 3.78 -4.62 -6.63
N ASP A 27 4.16 -3.98 -7.73
CA ASP A 27 4.48 -2.55 -7.76
C ASP A 27 3.17 -1.73 -7.69
N ASN A 28 2.33 -2.00 -6.69
CA ASN A 28 1.06 -1.33 -6.43
C ASN A 28 1.04 -0.80 -5.01
N TRP A 29 0.71 0.48 -4.87
CA TRP A 29 0.74 1.24 -3.62
C TRP A 29 2.14 1.23 -3.01
N TRP A 30 2.26 1.56 -1.73
CA TRP A 30 3.54 1.52 -1.01
C TRP A 30 3.63 0.26 -0.15
N CYS A 31 4.83 -0.28 -0.05
CA CYS A 31 5.16 -1.24 1.01
C CYS A 31 5.34 -0.50 2.34
N ALA A 32 5.30 -1.25 3.45
CA ALA A 32 5.76 -0.70 4.72
C ALA A 32 7.20 -0.18 4.54
N PHE A 33 7.48 0.97 5.15
CA PHE A 33 8.84 1.51 5.22
C PHE A 33 9.62 0.62 6.19
N SER A 34 10.14 -0.50 5.70
CA SER A 34 11.04 -1.33 6.49
C SER A 34 12.35 -0.58 6.67
N GLU A 35 12.88 -0.54 7.89
CA GLU A 35 14.33 -0.48 8.03
C GLU A 35 14.93 -1.66 7.23
N PRO A 36 16.05 -1.48 6.52
CA PRO A 36 16.63 -2.54 5.70
C PRO A 36 16.90 -3.76 6.59
N LYS A 37 16.08 -4.81 6.42
CA LYS A 37 16.28 -6.10 7.06
C LYS A 37 17.35 -6.85 6.28
N THR A 38 18.32 -7.38 7.02
CA THR A 38 19.52 -8.07 6.58
C THR A 38 19.25 -9.21 5.59
N ASP A 39 19.94 -9.13 4.46
CA ASP A 39 20.62 -10.14 3.64
C ASP A 39 19.89 -11.35 3.03
N ALA A 40 18.62 -11.66 3.31
CA ALA A 40 18.01 -12.90 2.77
C ALA A 40 16.87 -12.74 1.73
N GLU A 41 16.24 -11.57 1.61
CA GLU A 41 15.10 -11.36 0.68
C GLU A 41 15.45 -10.50 -0.55
N GLN A 42 16.73 -10.33 -0.85
CA GLN A 42 17.21 -9.52 -1.97
C GLN A 42 16.97 -10.13 -3.37
N ILE A 43 16.48 -11.36 -3.45
CA ILE A 43 16.48 -12.15 -4.69
C ILE A 43 15.40 -11.70 -5.69
N TYR A 44 14.32 -11.03 -5.25
CA TYR A 44 13.38 -10.37 -6.18
C TYR A 44 13.62 -8.86 -6.36
N SER A 45 14.56 -8.26 -5.61
CA SER A 45 15.05 -6.90 -5.86
C SER A 45 16.26 -6.83 -6.81
N ALA A 46 16.78 -7.98 -7.23
CA ALA A 46 18.04 -8.07 -7.98
C ALA A 46 17.96 -7.53 -9.42
N ALA A 47 16.77 -7.40 -10.01
CA ALA A 47 16.63 -6.74 -11.33
C ALA A 47 16.74 -5.20 -11.26
N ALA A 48 16.68 -4.62 -10.07
CA ALA A 48 17.04 -3.22 -9.81
C ALA A 48 18.45 -3.08 -9.21
N ALA A 49 19.14 -4.19 -8.94
CA ALA A 49 20.44 -4.23 -8.27
C ALA A 49 21.63 -4.41 -9.22
N THR A 50 21.48 -4.15 -10.52
CA THR A 50 22.61 -3.92 -11.44
C THR A 50 23.19 -2.50 -11.33
N THR A 51 23.16 -1.94 -10.13
CA THR A 51 24.07 -0.85 -9.75
C THR A 51 24.33 -0.97 -8.26
N ALA A 52 25.26 -1.86 -7.91
CA ALA A 52 26.10 -1.71 -6.73
C ALA A 52 26.98 -0.44 -6.87
N GLN A 53 26.34 0.72 -7.08
CA GLN A 53 26.98 2.02 -7.13
C GLN A 53 26.48 2.83 -5.95
N ASN A 54 27.31 2.79 -4.91
CA ASN A 54 27.46 3.84 -3.90
C ASN A 54 26.26 4.05 -2.97
N LYS A 55 26.39 3.56 -1.73
CA LYS A 55 25.77 4.16 -0.54
C LYS A 55 26.30 5.60 -0.34
N ARG A 56 26.09 6.50 -1.29
CA ARG A 56 26.31 7.93 -1.09
C ARG A 56 25.20 8.40 -0.16
N PRO A 57 25.50 8.98 1.01
CA PRO A 57 24.48 9.62 1.81
C PRO A 57 23.80 10.67 0.93
N MET A 58 22.50 10.52 0.69
CA MET A 58 21.74 11.58 0.03
C MET A 58 21.73 12.78 0.98
N HIS A 59 22.52 13.81 0.65
CA HIS A 59 22.50 15.04 1.41
C HIS A 59 21.12 15.69 1.27
N ALA A 60 20.59 16.20 2.38
CA ALA A 60 19.36 16.96 2.35
C ALA A 60 19.50 18.12 1.34
N PRO A 61 18.45 18.43 0.54
CA PRO A 61 18.52 19.51 -0.43
C PRO A 61 18.91 20.83 0.24
N VAL A 62 19.91 21.52 -0.33
CA VAL A 62 20.52 22.73 0.25
C VAL A 62 19.55 23.91 0.38
N PHE A 63 18.44 23.88 -0.35
CA PHE A 63 17.40 24.92 -0.30
C PHE A 63 16.46 24.79 0.91
N LEU A 64 16.52 23.68 1.66
CA LEU A 64 15.69 23.49 2.85
C LEU A 64 16.33 24.17 4.07
N THR A 65 15.50 24.83 4.87
CA THR A 65 15.87 25.30 6.21
C THR A 65 15.91 24.13 7.22
N GLU A 66 16.52 24.35 8.38
CA GLU A 66 16.53 23.35 9.46
C GLU A 66 15.12 22.99 9.93
N ALA A 67 14.24 24.00 10.05
CA ALA A 67 12.84 23.79 10.40
C ALA A 67 12.12 22.89 9.37
N GLN A 68 12.36 23.09 8.08
CA GLN A 68 11.79 22.26 7.01
C GLN A 68 12.35 20.83 7.03
N ARG A 69 13.66 20.65 7.28
CA ARG A 69 14.25 19.32 7.45
C ARG A 69 13.64 18.57 8.63
N SER A 70 13.48 19.26 9.76
CA SER A 70 12.84 18.70 10.96
C SER A 70 11.37 18.33 10.71
N ALA A 71 10.63 19.16 9.96
CA ALA A 71 9.26 18.85 9.57
C ALA A 71 9.17 17.63 8.63
N ALA A 72 10.06 17.54 7.64
CA ALA A 72 10.13 16.40 6.71
C ALA A 72 10.46 15.09 7.44
N ALA A 73 11.38 15.12 8.41
CA ALA A 73 11.70 13.95 9.22
C ALA A 73 10.49 13.42 10.00
N ARG A 74 9.72 14.31 10.64
CA ARG A 74 8.47 13.94 11.34
C ARG A 74 7.40 13.40 10.39
N GLU A 75 7.29 13.97 9.19
CA GLU A 75 6.34 13.49 8.19
C GLU A 75 6.72 12.10 7.68
N LEU A 76 8.01 11.86 7.41
CA LEU A 76 8.51 10.55 7.01
C LEU A 76 8.25 9.50 8.08
N GLU A 77 8.50 9.82 9.36
CA GLU A 77 8.20 8.92 10.48
C GLU A 77 6.70 8.59 10.56
N ARG A 78 5.84 9.60 10.38
CA ARG A 78 4.39 9.39 10.31
C ARG A 78 4.00 8.47 9.15
N LEU A 79 4.56 8.70 7.96
CA LEU A 79 4.30 7.86 6.79
C LEU A 79 4.81 6.43 6.99
N ALA A 80 5.97 6.26 7.63
CA ALA A 80 6.53 4.97 8.00
C ALA A 80 5.60 4.18 8.92
N SER A 81 4.97 4.85 9.87
CA SER A 81 4.03 4.24 10.81
C SER A 81 2.72 3.72 10.18
N LEU A 82 2.42 4.10 8.93
CA LEU A 82 1.18 3.66 8.26
C LEU A 82 1.20 2.18 7.86
N GLY A 83 2.39 1.56 7.80
CA GLY A 83 2.58 0.18 7.34
C GLY A 83 2.33 0.01 5.84
N ALA A 84 2.01 -1.21 5.42
CA ALA A 84 1.72 -1.49 4.01
C ALA A 84 0.45 -0.77 3.52
N GLY A 85 0.56 -0.14 2.34
CA GLY A 85 -0.53 0.62 1.72
C GLY A 85 -1.85 -0.14 1.59
N PRO A 86 -1.85 -1.41 1.15
CA PRO A 86 -3.08 -2.21 1.12
C PRO A 86 -3.80 -2.32 2.46
N ASN A 87 -3.08 -2.46 3.56
CA ASN A 87 -3.65 -2.56 4.90
C ASN A 87 -4.24 -1.21 5.33
N TYR A 88 -3.50 -0.13 5.09
CA TYR A 88 -3.99 1.23 5.33
C TYR A 88 -5.29 1.50 4.56
N LEU A 89 -5.30 1.24 3.25
CA LEU A 89 -6.48 1.46 2.39
C LEU A 89 -7.67 0.59 2.81
N ALA A 90 -7.43 -0.66 3.20
CA ALA A 90 -8.48 -1.52 3.71
C ALA A 90 -9.10 -1.00 5.01
N ARG A 91 -8.27 -0.54 5.96
CA ARG A 91 -8.75 0.10 7.20
C ARG A 91 -9.59 1.34 6.89
N GLN A 92 -9.14 2.22 6.00
CA GLN A 92 -9.88 3.42 5.61
C GLN A 92 -11.22 3.10 4.95
N ALA A 93 -11.26 2.11 4.06
CA ALA A 93 -12.50 1.67 3.41
C ALA A 93 -13.51 1.11 4.43
N VAL A 94 -13.03 0.31 5.40
CA VAL A 94 -13.87 -0.23 6.48
C VAL A 94 -14.42 0.88 7.38
N LEU A 95 -13.56 1.83 7.79
CA LEU A 95 -13.99 2.98 8.62
C LEU A 95 -15.04 3.81 7.89
N TRP A 96 -14.79 4.15 6.62
CA TRP A 96 -15.73 4.92 5.82
C TRP A 96 -17.07 4.21 5.66
N ALA A 97 -17.07 2.93 5.30
CA ALA A 97 -18.28 2.15 5.08
C ALA A 97 -19.10 1.92 6.37
N LYS A 98 -18.44 1.89 7.54
CA LYS A 98 -19.13 1.86 8.84
C LYS A 98 -19.80 3.20 9.17
N ALA A 99 -19.10 4.31 8.93
CA ALA A 99 -19.60 5.65 9.19
C ALA A 99 -20.67 6.10 8.18
N ASN A 100 -20.57 5.64 6.94
CA ASN A 100 -21.44 6.03 5.81
C ASN A 100 -22.12 4.78 5.21
N PRO A 101 -23.01 4.12 5.96
CA PRO A 101 -23.60 2.84 5.61
C PRO A 101 -24.40 2.80 4.30
N ASN A 102 -24.90 3.96 3.86
CA ASN A 102 -25.74 4.09 2.68
C ASN A 102 -24.99 4.74 1.50
N ASP A 103 -23.67 4.97 1.62
CA ASP A 103 -22.88 5.49 0.51
C ASP A 103 -22.85 4.44 -0.62
N PRO A 104 -23.36 4.75 -1.83
CA PRO A 104 -23.42 3.79 -2.93
C PRO A 104 -22.03 3.30 -3.38
N ARG A 105 -20.96 4.01 -3.00
CA ARG A 105 -19.57 3.64 -3.32
C ARG A 105 -18.96 2.68 -2.31
N ALA A 106 -19.57 2.50 -1.13
CA ALA A 106 -19.01 1.67 -0.06
C ALA A 106 -18.76 0.20 -0.47
N PRO A 107 -19.67 -0.48 -1.21
CA PRO A 107 -19.40 -1.86 -1.64
C PRO A 107 -18.22 -1.95 -2.62
N GLU A 108 -18.08 -1.00 -3.55
CA GLU A 108 -16.94 -0.96 -4.48
C GLU A 108 -15.64 -0.70 -3.71
N ALA A 109 -15.65 0.23 -2.75
CA ALA A 109 -14.49 0.55 -1.93
C ALA A 109 -13.99 -0.67 -1.13
N LEU A 110 -14.90 -1.42 -0.50
CA LEU A 110 -14.56 -2.64 0.24
C LEU A 110 -14.04 -3.75 -0.69
N HIS A 111 -14.63 -3.91 -1.89
CA HIS A 111 -14.10 -4.82 -2.89
C HIS A 111 -12.67 -4.45 -3.32
N LEU A 112 -12.42 -3.17 -3.59
CA LEU A 112 -11.10 -2.67 -3.96
C LEU A 112 -10.09 -2.85 -2.83
N ALA A 113 -10.50 -2.69 -1.57
CA ALA A 113 -9.67 -2.96 -0.39
C ALA A 113 -9.24 -4.43 -0.29
N VAL A 114 -10.16 -5.38 -0.48
CA VAL A 114 -9.82 -6.82 -0.50
C VAL A 114 -8.88 -7.12 -1.69
N ARG A 115 -9.10 -6.50 -2.84
CA ARG A 115 -8.21 -6.68 -3.99
C ARG A 115 -6.84 -6.05 -3.78
N SER A 116 -6.73 -4.93 -3.07
CA SER A 116 -5.42 -4.32 -2.83
C SER A 116 -4.50 -5.24 -2.03
N THR A 117 -5.03 -6.00 -1.06
CA THR A 117 -4.23 -6.95 -0.28
C THR A 117 -3.74 -8.15 -1.10
N ARG A 118 -4.39 -8.47 -2.23
CA ARG A 118 -3.92 -9.52 -3.15
C ARG A 118 -2.73 -9.06 -3.98
N TYR A 119 -2.77 -7.80 -4.44
CA TYR A 119 -1.87 -7.30 -5.49
C TYR A 119 -0.86 -6.27 -5.01
N GLY A 120 -0.94 -5.77 -3.78
CA GLY A 120 0.09 -4.90 -3.21
C GLY A 120 1.08 -5.66 -2.33
N CYS A 121 1.91 -4.90 -1.64
CA CYS A 121 2.76 -5.42 -0.57
C CYS A 121 1.90 -5.95 0.58
N VAL A 122 2.37 -7.00 1.23
CA VAL A 122 1.66 -7.68 2.32
C VAL A 122 2.57 -7.82 3.53
N ASP A 123 1.97 -7.93 4.70
CA ASP A 123 2.65 -8.20 5.97
C ASP A 123 1.70 -8.99 6.90
N LYS A 124 2.12 -9.19 8.16
CA LYS A 124 1.33 -9.89 9.18
C LYS A 124 -0.06 -9.30 9.45
N GLU A 125 -0.29 -8.01 9.19
CA GLU A 125 -1.59 -7.35 9.39
C GLU A 125 -2.54 -7.53 8.20
N THR A 126 -2.03 -7.99 7.06
CA THR A 126 -2.80 -8.09 5.82
C THR A 126 -3.99 -9.03 5.92
N GLU A 127 -3.85 -10.15 6.64
CA GLU A 127 -4.97 -11.07 6.87
C GLU A 127 -6.13 -10.37 7.56
N GLN A 128 -5.86 -9.69 8.68
CA GLN A 128 -6.87 -8.99 9.45
C GLN A 128 -7.55 -7.90 8.62
N ALA A 129 -6.75 -7.10 7.89
CA ALA A 129 -7.25 -6.02 7.05
C ALA A 129 -8.14 -6.52 5.90
N SER A 130 -7.69 -7.56 5.18
CA SER A 130 -8.45 -8.17 4.07
C SER A 130 -9.76 -8.79 4.57
N ARG A 131 -9.69 -9.55 5.67
CA ARG A 131 -10.85 -10.21 6.27
C ARG A 131 -11.89 -9.21 6.77
N ALA A 132 -11.48 -8.12 7.41
CA ALA A 132 -12.40 -7.09 7.91
C ALA A 132 -13.21 -6.44 6.76
N ALA A 133 -12.53 -6.10 5.66
CA ALA A 133 -13.19 -5.53 4.48
C ALA A 133 -14.15 -6.54 3.81
N PHE A 134 -13.72 -7.79 3.68
CA PHE A 134 -14.52 -8.88 3.14
C PHE A 134 -15.79 -9.12 3.97
N GLN A 135 -15.64 -9.26 5.29
CA GLN A 135 -16.77 -9.51 6.18
C GLN A 135 -17.78 -8.38 6.15
N LEU A 136 -17.33 -7.11 6.16
CA LEU A 136 -18.24 -5.98 6.05
C LEU A 136 -18.94 -5.93 4.70
N LEU A 137 -18.23 -6.24 3.61
CA LEU A 137 -18.79 -6.30 2.27
C LEU A 137 -19.93 -7.31 2.18
N HIS A 138 -19.71 -8.54 2.65
CA HIS A 138 -20.69 -9.61 2.56
C HIS A 138 -21.84 -9.46 3.55
N SER A 139 -21.57 -9.02 4.77
CA SER A 139 -22.61 -8.85 5.80
C SER A 139 -23.59 -7.71 5.48
N ARG A 140 -23.07 -6.56 4.99
CA ARG A 140 -23.88 -5.35 4.79
C ARG A 140 -24.30 -5.16 3.33
N TYR A 141 -23.51 -5.65 2.39
CA TYR A 141 -23.71 -5.41 0.96
C TYR A 141 -23.71 -6.70 0.13
N GLY A 142 -24.10 -7.84 0.72
CA GLY A 142 -24.08 -9.16 0.08
C GLY A 142 -24.87 -9.25 -1.24
N GLY A 143 -25.92 -8.44 -1.42
CA GLY A 143 -26.67 -8.36 -2.67
C GLY A 143 -25.96 -7.61 -3.80
N SER A 144 -24.88 -6.87 -3.50
CA SER A 144 -24.14 -6.08 -4.49
C SER A 144 -23.37 -6.96 -5.48
N VAL A 145 -23.14 -6.44 -6.69
CA VAL A 145 -22.22 -7.07 -7.66
C VAL A 145 -20.80 -7.19 -7.12
N TRP A 146 -20.42 -6.32 -6.18
CA TRP A 146 -19.10 -6.27 -5.58
C TRP A 146 -18.86 -7.41 -4.59
N ALA A 147 -19.86 -7.77 -3.79
CA ALA A 147 -19.81 -8.96 -2.95
C ALA A 147 -19.63 -10.23 -3.79
N LYS A 148 -20.41 -10.37 -4.88
CA LYS A 148 -20.28 -11.50 -5.82
C LYS A 148 -18.89 -11.59 -6.47
N ARG A 149 -18.27 -10.44 -6.78
CA ARG A 149 -16.92 -10.35 -7.34
C ARG A 149 -15.79 -10.51 -6.31
N THR A 150 -16.13 -10.74 -5.04
CA THR A 150 -15.17 -10.89 -3.94
C THR A 150 -15.39 -12.22 -3.21
N PRO A 151 -15.04 -13.37 -3.82
CA PRO A 151 -15.30 -14.68 -3.23
C PRO A 151 -14.37 -15.04 -2.06
N TYR A 152 -13.20 -14.41 -1.98
CA TYR A 152 -12.17 -14.72 -0.99
C TYR A 152 -11.60 -13.45 -0.35
N TRP A 153 -11.02 -13.61 0.82
CA TRP A 153 -10.07 -12.67 1.44
C TRP A 153 -8.67 -13.31 1.43
N PHE A 154 -7.64 -12.50 1.66
CA PHE A 154 -6.25 -12.92 1.48
C PHE A 154 -5.45 -12.77 2.77
N LYS A 155 -4.55 -13.73 3.04
CA LYS A 155 -3.54 -13.62 4.09
C LYS A 155 -2.25 -13.00 3.54
N GLY A 156 -1.51 -12.33 4.41
CA GLY A 156 -0.12 -11.95 4.12
C GLY A 156 0.80 -13.17 4.20
N TYR A 157 2.02 -13.00 3.73
CA TYR A 157 3.13 -13.93 3.95
C TYR A 157 4.17 -13.20 4.79
N GLU A 158 4.79 -13.91 5.73
CA GLU A 158 5.92 -13.40 6.53
C GLU A 158 7.22 -13.46 5.73
#